data_AF-A0A550GXT1-F1
#
_entry.id   AF-A0A550GXT1-F1
#
_cell.length_a   1.000
_cell.length_b   1.000
_cell.length_c   1.000
_cell.angle_alpha   90.00
_cell.angle_beta   90.00
_cell.angle_gamma   90.00
#
_symmetry.space_group_name_H-M   'P 1'
#
loop_
_entity.id
_entity.type
_entity.pdbx_description
1 polymer ?
#
loop_
_entity_poly.entity_id
_entity_poly.type
_entity_poly.pdbx_seq_one_letter_code
_entity_poly.pdbx_strand_id
1 'polypeptide(L)'
;MLPSNLLTVWRRKGTIQPRYAKPSTENLQVANKLIDAYKHGIGKKKNILKKVADTLEDEGYDYHFVRSLSLLLDRRSVFKCTSQTDPAALRQKIFEATGKTGPSTSLKQRTSIIEKVADHLKMSGEELEEAMYADLESELILREFKTVSAQDLLDKYNLSLAQTLLFDSTELRFTV
;
A
#
# COMPACT_ATOMS: atom_id res chain seq x y z
N MET A 1 -10.10 -8.24 -9.41
CA MET A 1 -8.86 -8.83 -9.95
C MET A 1 -7.66 -8.49 -9.07
N LEU A 2 -6.80 -9.45 -8.80
CA LEU A 2 -5.53 -9.28 -8.10
C LEU A 2 -4.39 -9.18 -9.14
N PRO A 3 -3.24 -8.60 -8.77
CA PRO A 3 -1.99 -8.79 -9.51
C PRO A 3 -1.62 -10.27 -9.63
N SER A 4 -1.01 -10.68 -10.73
CA SER A 4 -0.66 -12.09 -10.99
C SER A 4 0.31 -12.67 -9.97
N ASN A 5 1.17 -11.85 -9.36
CA ASN A 5 2.08 -12.27 -8.27
C ASN A 5 1.36 -12.54 -6.94
N LEU A 6 0.08 -12.15 -6.81
CA LEU A 6 -0.77 -12.48 -5.66
C LEU A 6 -1.78 -13.59 -5.97
N LEU A 7 -1.73 -14.18 -7.17
CA LEU A 7 -2.61 -15.27 -7.56
C LEU A 7 -2.16 -16.58 -6.91
N THR A 8 -3.01 -17.14 -6.04
CA THR A 8 -2.78 -18.45 -5.43
C THR A 8 -3.67 -19.51 -6.08
N VAL A 9 -3.05 -20.57 -6.60
CA VAL A 9 -3.72 -21.66 -7.30
C VAL A 9 -3.22 -23.04 -6.87
N TRP A 10 -4.09 -24.03 -6.99
CA TRP A 10 -3.73 -25.44 -7.02
C TRP A 10 -3.54 -25.89 -8.46
N ARG A 11 -2.50 -26.68 -8.71
CA ARG A 11 -2.26 -27.32 -10.01
C ARG A 11 -2.25 -28.83 -9.81
N ARG A 12 -3.15 -29.55 -10.48
CA ARG A 12 -3.23 -31.01 -10.37
C ARG A 12 -3.81 -31.61 -11.64
N LYS A 13 -3.13 -32.63 -12.19
CA LYS A 13 -3.59 -33.42 -13.36
C LYS A 13 -4.07 -32.56 -14.54
N GLY A 14 -3.34 -31.51 -14.89
CA GLY A 14 -3.69 -30.61 -15.99
C GLY A 14 -4.78 -29.58 -15.66
N THR A 15 -5.33 -29.58 -14.44
CA THR A 15 -6.30 -28.58 -13.98
C THR A 15 -5.61 -27.54 -13.09
N ILE A 16 -5.95 -26.26 -13.29
CA ILE A 16 -5.58 -25.15 -12.41
C ILE A 16 -6.85 -24.65 -11.72
N GLN A 17 -6.83 -24.55 -10.40
CA GLN A 17 -7.98 -24.08 -9.60
C GLN A 17 -7.54 -22.99 -8.64
N PRO A 18 -8.32 -21.90 -8.46
CA PRO A 18 -8.04 -20.92 -7.42
C PRO A 18 -8.01 -21.56 -6.03
N ARG A 19 -7.06 -21.16 -5.18
CA ARG A 19 -7.04 -21.54 -3.77
C ARG A 19 -7.93 -20.59 -2.98
N TYR A 20 -9.24 -20.85 -3.02
CA TYR A 20 -10.23 -20.04 -2.31
C TYR A 20 -10.03 -20.07 -0.80
N ALA A 21 -10.24 -18.91 -0.16
CA ALA A 21 -10.35 -18.78 1.27
C ALA A 21 -11.74 -19.21 1.72
N LYS A 22 -11.80 -20.15 2.67
CA LYS A 22 -13.03 -20.50 3.38
C LYS A 22 -13.26 -19.50 4.53
N PRO A 23 -14.50 -19.27 4.97
CA PRO A 23 -14.78 -18.47 6.15
C PRO A 23 -14.50 -19.25 7.44
N SER A 24 -13.26 -19.69 7.61
CA SER A 24 -12.77 -20.29 8.85
C SER A 24 -12.54 -19.20 9.89
N THR A 25 -12.55 -19.57 11.17
CA THR A 25 -12.24 -18.66 12.29
C THR A 25 -10.93 -17.91 12.06
N GLU A 26 -9.90 -18.60 11.60
CA GLU A 26 -8.58 -18.04 11.32
C GLU A 26 -8.61 -16.97 10.20
N ASN A 27 -9.21 -17.30 9.05
CA ASN A 27 -9.30 -16.36 7.92
C ASN A 27 -10.15 -15.13 8.26
N LEU A 28 -11.24 -15.34 9.00
CA LEU A 28 -12.09 -14.26 9.48
C LEU A 28 -11.36 -13.37 10.50
N GLN A 29 -10.52 -13.94 11.36
CA GLN A 29 -9.68 -13.16 12.29
C GLN A 29 -8.69 -12.28 11.55
N VAL A 30 -7.97 -12.81 10.55
CA VAL A 30 -7.05 -12.03 9.71
C VAL A 30 -7.79 -10.89 9.00
N ALA A 31 -8.93 -11.21 8.37
CA ALA A 31 -9.75 -10.21 7.69
C ALA A 31 -10.24 -9.10 8.65
N ASN A 32 -10.72 -9.47 9.84
CA ASN A 32 -11.18 -8.50 10.84
C ASN A 32 -10.03 -7.62 11.34
N LYS A 33 -8.86 -8.19 11.68
CA LYS A 33 -7.68 -7.43 12.10
C LYS A 33 -7.30 -6.38 11.06
N LEU A 34 -7.26 -6.75 9.78
CA LEU A 34 -6.98 -5.82 8.68
C LEU A 34 -8.09 -4.77 8.55
N ILE A 35 -9.36 -5.16 8.52
CA ILE A 35 -10.49 -4.20 8.42
C ILE A 35 -10.44 -3.18 9.55
N ASP A 36 -10.19 -3.62 10.78
CA ASP A 36 -10.12 -2.75 11.95
C ASP A 36 -8.91 -1.82 11.91
N ALA A 37 -7.78 -2.26 11.37
CA ALA A 37 -6.64 -1.38 11.12
C ALA A 37 -7.00 -0.22 10.17
N TYR A 38 -7.77 -0.48 9.12
CA TYR A 38 -8.23 0.56 8.20
C TYR A 38 -9.28 1.49 8.85
N LYS A 39 -10.22 0.95 9.64
CA LYS A 39 -11.20 1.78 10.38
C LYS A 39 -10.51 2.77 11.32
N HIS A 40 -9.52 2.31 12.10
CA HIS A 40 -8.78 3.13 13.06
C HIS A 40 -7.56 3.85 12.45
N GLY A 41 -7.33 3.64 11.15
CA GLY A 41 -6.24 4.21 10.36
C GLY A 41 -6.57 5.55 9.72
N ILE A 42 -7.82 6.01 9.79
CA ILE A 42 -8.23 7.29 9.21
C ILE A 42 -7.41 8.43 9.86
N GLY A 43 -6.85 9.30 9.03
CA GLY A 43 -5.95 10.38 9.44
C GLY A 43 -4.49 9.95 9.63
N LYS A 44 -4.16 8.66 9.47
CA LYS A 44 -2.80 8.14 9.64
C LYS A 44 -2.15 7.75 8.31
N LYS A 45 -0.83 7.63 8.32
CA LYS A 45 0.00 7.18 7.18
C LYS A 45 -0.33 5.73 6.82
N LYS A 46 -0.35 5.42 5.52
CA LYS A 46 -0.54 4.06 4.98
C LYS A 46 0.49 3.08 5.53
N ASN A 47 1.69 3.55 5.88
CA ASN A 47 2.73 2.73 6.53
C ASN A 47 2.23 2.01 7.80
N ILE A 48 1.31 2.61 8.56
CA ILE A 48 0.75 1.95 9.75
C ILE A 48 -0.08 0.72 9.36
N LEU A 49 -0.84 0.81 8.27
CA LEU A 49 -1.62 -0.30 7.75
C LEU A 49 -0.70 -1.41 7.22
N LYS A 50 0.39 -1.02 6.56
CA LYS A 50 1.43 -1.94 6.10
C LYS A 50 2.05 -2.71 7.27
N LYS A 51 2.41 -2.02 8.36
CA LYS A 51 2.96 -2.67 9.57
C LYS A 51 2.02 -3.71 10.18
N VAL A 52 0.70 -3.48 10.13
CA VAL A 52 -0.29 -4.49 10.58
C VAL A 52 -0.26 -5.71 9.67
N ALA A 53 -0.20 -5.52 8.36
CA ALA A 53 -0.05 -6.62 7.41
C ALA A 53 1.27 -7.38 7.63
N ASP A 54 2.39 -6.66 7.79
CA ASP A 54 3.70 -7.26 8.07
C ASP A 54 3.66 -8.10 9.37
N THR A 55 3.01 -7.60 10.42
CA THR A 55 2.85 -8.35 11.68
C THR A 55 2.07 -9.65 11.49
N LEU A 56 1.04 -9.65 10.63
CA LEU A 56 0.29 -10.87 10.30
C LEU A 56 1.15 -11.87 9.51
N GLU A 57 1.98 -11.38 8.60
CA GLU A 57 2.93 -12.23 7.87
C GLU A 57 3.96 -12.84 8.85
N ASP A 58 4.47 -12.04 9.80
CA ASP A 58 5.39 -12.50 10.85
C ASP A 58 4.75 -13.50 11.84
N GLU A 59 3.44 -13.38 12.09
CA GLU A 59 2.64 -14.36 12.84
C GLU A 59 2.47 -15.71 12.10
N GLY A 60 2.87 -15.78 10.82
CA GLY A 60 2.87 -17.00 10.01
C GLY A 60 1.68 -17.15 9.06
N TYR A 61 0.84 -16.12 8.92
CA TYR A 61 -0.25 -16.14 7.95
C TYR A 61 0.30 -16.07 6.50
N ASP A 62 -0.40 -16.71 5.57
CA ASP A 62 0.02 -16.72 4.16
C ASP A 62 0.08 -15.29 3.58
N TYR A 63 1.26 -14.87 3.12
CA TYR A 63 1.48 -13.51 2.65
C TYR A 63 0.66 -13.16 1.41
N HIS A 64 0.36 -14.11 0.52
CA HIS A 64 -0.50 -13.82 -0.64
C HIS A 64 -1.90 -13.45 -0.16
N PHE A 65 -2.40 -14.16 0.85
CA PHE A 65 -3.70 -13.88 1.45
C PHE A 65 -3.72 -12.51 2.13
N VAL A 66 -2.79 -12.24 3.05
CA VAL A 66 -2.71 -10.96 3.79
C VAL A 66 -2.57 -9.76 2.84
N ARG A 67 -1.66 -9.84 1.86
CA ARG A 67 -1.46 -8.76 0.88
C ARG A 67 -2.63 -8.60 -0.07
N SER A 68 -3.29 -9.68 -0.47
CA SER A 68 -4.48 -9.60 -1.31
C SER A 68 -5.65 -8.93 -0.59
N LEU A 69 -5.89 -9.28 0.67
CA LEU A 69 -6.91 -8.61 1.49
C LEU A 69 -6.58 -7.13 1.67
N SER A 70 -5.33 -6.81 1.99
CA SER A 70 -4.86 -5.42 2.12
C SER A 70 -5.08 -4.63 0.83
N LEU A 71 -4.76 -5.19 -0.34
CA LEU A 71 -5.01 -4.56 -1.64
C LEU A 71 -6.50 -4.32 -1.90
N LEU A 72 -7.36 -5.26 -1.51
CA LEU A 72 -8.81 -5.09 -1.64
C LEU A 72 -9.35 -3.99 -0.71
N LEU A 73 -8.76 -3.82 0.46
CA LEU A 73 -9.08 -2.72 1.39
C LEU A 73 -8.54 -1.38 0.89
N ASP A 74 -7.34 -1.36 0.30
CA ASP A 74 -6.77 -0.18 -0.36
C ASP A 74 -7.71 0.36 -1.45
N ARG A 75 -8.31 -0.52 -2.26
CA ARG A 75 -9.30 -0.14 -3.29
C ARG A 75 -10.59 0.43 -2.73
N ARG A 76 -10.83 0.25 -1.44
CA ARG A 76 -11.97 0.82 -0.72
C ARG A 76 -11.58 2.06 0.08
N SER A 77 -10.38 2.57 -0.15
CA SER A 77 -9.77 3.66 0.59
C SER A 77 -9.43 4.82 -0.32
N VAL A 78 -9.43 6.02 0.24
CA VAL A 78 -8.93 7.23 -0.41
C VAL A 78 -7.68 7.67 0.32
N PHE A 79 -6.54 7.59 -0.35
CA PHE A 79 -5.25 8.05 0.15
C PHE A 79 -4.92 9.41 -0.47
N LYS A 80 -4.41 10.34 0.34
CA LYS A 80 -4.00 11.68 -0.12
C LYS A 80 -2.61 12.03 0.39
N CYS A 81 -1.82 12.67 -0.47
CA CYS A 81 -0.60 13.37 -0.08
C CYS A 81 -0.97 14.56 0.82
N THR A 82 -0.18 14.83 1.86
CA THR A 82 -0.37 15.96 2.78
C THR A 82 0.35 17.22 2.35
N SER A 83 1.36 17.10 1.49
CA SER A 83 2.17 18.25 1.08
C SER A 83 1.35 19.25 0.27
N GLN A 84 1.46 20.52 0.63
CA GLN A 84 0.87 21.64 -0.12
C GLN A 84 1.65 21.94 -1.40
N THR A 85 2.95 21.62 -1.40
CA THR A 85 3.84 21.79 -2.56
C THR A 85 4.09 20.42 -3.19
N ASP A 86 4.22 20.36 -4.52
CA ASP A 86 4.57 19.12 -5.21
C ASP A 86 5.91 18.55 -4.68
N PRO A 87 5.90 17.37 -4.03
CA PRO A 87 7.11 16.74 -3.50
C PRO A 87 8.18 16.49 -4.56
N ALA A 88 7.80 16.22 -5.82
CA ALA A 88 8.76 16.03 -6.90
C ALA A 88 9.55 17.32 -7.18
N ALA A 89 8.86 18.47 -7.22
CA ALA A 89 9.49 19.77 -7.36
C ALA A 89 10.37 20.15 -6.16
N LEU A 90 9.98 19.76 -4.94
CA LEU A 90 10.80 19.95 -3.75
C LEU A 90 12.12 19.16 -3.85
N ARG A 91 12.03 17.87 -4.21
CA ARG A 91 13.21 17.02 -4.42
C ARG A 91 14.15 17.59 -5.49
N GLN A 92 13.59 18.06 -6.60
CA GLN A 92 14.39 18.69 -7.65
C GLN A 92 15.21 19.88 -7.10
N LYS A 93 14.59 20.81 -6.37
CA LYS A 93 15.29 21.96 -5.78
C LYS A 93 16.39 21.56 -4.80
N ILE A 94 16.12 20.56 -3.95
CA ILE A 94 17.09 20.04 -2.98
C ILE A 94 18.29 19.41 -3.71
N PHE A 95 18.04 18.60 -4.73
CA PHE A 95 19.09 17.91 -5.46
C PHE A 95 19.89 18.85 -6.37
N GLU A 96 19.26 19.89 -6.93
CA GLU A 96 19.97 20.97 -7.64
C GLU A 96 20.90 21.76 -6.70
N ALA A 97 20.43 22.08 -5.49
CA ALA A 97 21.27 22.74 -4.49
C ALA A 97 22.46 21.86 -4.07
N THR A 98 22.22 20.55 -3.93
CA THR A 98 23.26 19.56 -3.62
C THR A 98 24.25 19.38 -4.77
N GLY A 99 23.78 19.41 -6.03
CA GLY A 99 24.64 19.27 -7.22
C GLY A 99 25.71 20.35 -7.34
N LYS A 100 25.48 21.54 -6.77
CA LYS A 100 26.46 22.65 -6.75
C LYS A 100 27.61 22.42 -5.75
N THR A 101 27.34 21.69 -4.67
CA THR A 101 28.31 21.46 -3.58
C THR A 101 28.86 20.02 -3.56
N GLY A 102 28.30 19.14 -4.38
CA GLY A 102 28.49 17.69 -4.28
C GLY A 102 27.58 17.06 -3.20
N PRO A 103 27.49 15.71 -3.16
CA PRO A 103 26.72 14.99 -2.16
C PRO A 103 27.14 15.40 -0.74
N SER A 104 26.16 15.67 0.13
CA SER A 104 26.46 16.00 1.53
C SER A 104 27.07 14.80 2.25
N THR A 105 28.31 14.91 2.72
CA THR A 105 29.00 13.86 3.49
C THR A 105 28.98 14.12 5.00
N SER A 106 28.41 15.26 5.43
CA SER A 106 28.27 15.62 6.84
C SER A 106 26.88 16.17 7.15
N LEU A 107 26.43 15.99 8.41
CA LEU A 107 25.16 16.53 8.89
C LEU A 107 25.10 18.05 8.74
N LYS A 108 26.19 18.76 9.06
CA LYS A 108 26.25 20.23 8.92
C LYS A 108 25.99 20.70 7.50
N GLN A 109 26.59 20.04 6.51
CA GLN A 109 26.37 20.35 5.11
C GLN A 109 24.92 20.06 4.70
N ARG A 110 24.38 18.91 5.10
CA ARG A 110 22.99 18.52 4.83
C ARG A 110 22.00 19.55 5.39
N THR A 111 22.14 19.91 6.66
CA THR A 111 21.29 20.90 7.33
C THR A 111 21.38 22.25 6.63
N SER A 112 22.59 22.72 6.29
CA SER A 112 22.76 23.98 5.58
C SER A 112 22.10 23.99 4.19
N ILE A 113 22.11 22.88 3.46
CA ILE A 113 21.42 22.78 2.15
C ILE A 113 19.91 22.86 2.35
N ILE A 114 19.37 22.12 3.31
CA ILE A 114 17.93 22.08 3.57
C ILE A 114 17.43 23.43 4.05
N GLU A 115 18.11 24.07 5.01
CA GLU A 115 17.78 25.42 5.48
C GLU A 115 17.78 26.43 4.32
N LYS A 116 18.79 26.42 3.45
CA LYS A 116 18.83 27.31 2.27
C LYS A 116 17.63 27.10 1.35
N VAL A 117 17.29 25.85 1.05
CA VAL A 117 16.15 25.53 0.17
C VAL A 117 14.83 25.89 0.85
N ALA A 118 14.71 25.64 2.16
CA ALA A 118 13.55 25.97 2.96
C ALA A 118 13.32 27.49 3.04
N ASP A 119 14.38 28.28 3.23
CA ASP A 119 14.36 29.76 3.20
C ASP A 119 13.85 30.29 1.86
N HIS A 120 14.35 29.73 0.75
CA HIS A 120 13.88 30.10 -0.61
C HIS A 120 12.40 29.78 -0.82
N LEU A 121 11.89 28.75 -0.14
CA LEU A 121 10.51 28.28 -0.23
C LEU A 121 9.60 28.86 0.87
N LYS A 122 10.14 29.65 1.80
CA LYS A 122 9.44 30.21 2.97
C LYS A 122 8.76 29.14 3.83
N MET A 123 9.44 28.02 4.04
CA MET A 123 8.99 26.91 4.90
C MET A 123 10.08 26.59 5.93
N SER A 124 9.74 25.86 6.98
CA SER A 124 10.76 25.37 7.90
C SER A 124 11.55 24.20 7.27
N GLY A 125 12.76 23.95 7.77
CA GLY A 125 13.55 22.79 7.34
C GLY A 125 12.84 21.46 7.64
N GLU A 126 12.14 21.38 8.78
CA GLU A 126 11.36 20.21 9.17
C GLU A 126 10.17 19.99 8.23
N GLU A 127 9.43 21.05 7.89
CA GLU A 127 8.33 21.00 6.92
C GLU A 127 8.80 20.55 5.54
N LEU A 128 9.97 21.05 5.09
CA LEU A 128 10.56 20.64 3.82
C LEU A 128 10.93 19.16 3.83
N GLU A 129 11.51 18.66 4.92
CA GLU A 129 11.88 17.25 5.05
C GLU A 129 10.66 16.33 5.06
N GLU A 130 9.61 16.69 5.79
CA GLU A 130 8.36 15.92 5.80
C GLU A 130 7.65 15.95 4.44
N ALA A 131 7.65 17.10 3.78
CA ALA A 131 7.01 17.27 2.48
C ALA A 131 7.77 16.57 1.34
N MET A 132 9.10 16.43 1.45
CA MET A 132 9.99 15.91 0.41
C MET A 132 9.56 14.54 -0.13
N TYR A 133 9.01 13.66 0.71
CA TYR A 133 8.60 12.31 0.35
C TYR A 133 7.14 12.02 0.67
N ALA A 134 6.32 13.05 0.88
CA ALA A 134 4.92 12.91 1.25
C ALA A 134 4.04 12.25 0.16
N ASP A 135 4.54 12.12 -1.07
CA ASP A 135 3.91 11.44 -2.20
C ASP A 135 4.24 9.93 -2.28
N LEU A 136 5.18 9.43 -1.47
CA LEU A 136 5.46 7.99 -1.40
C LEU A 136 4.24 7.25 -0.86
N GLU A 137 3.99 6.05 -1.40
CA GLU A 137 2.80 5.27 -1.07
C GLU A 137 2.66 5.00 0.44
N SER A 138 3.77 4.77 1.15
CA SER A 138 3.78 4.57 2.61
C SER A 138 3.44 5.85 3.40
N GLU A 139 3.71 7.02 2.84
CA GLU A 139 3.54 8.33 3.48
C GLU A 139 2.15 8.92 3.24
N LEU A 140 1.40 8.42 2.25
CA LEU A 140 0.04 8.87 1.98
C LEU A 140 -0.86 8.68 3.20
N ILE A 141 -1.73 9.67 3.45
CA ILE A 141 -2.68 9.63 4.56
C ILE A 141 -4.00 9.01 4.10
N LEU A 142 -4.50 8.05 4.88
CA LEU A 142 -5.84 7.50 4.71
C LEU A 142 -6.88 8.56 5.09
N ARG A 143 -7.65 9.05 4.12
CA ARG A 143 -8.70 10.06 4.34
C ARG A 143 -10.08 9.44 4.52
N GLU A 144 -10.39 8.45 3.71
CA GLU A 144 -11.70 7.79 3.72
C GLU A 144 -11.51 6.28 3.57
N PHE A 145 -12.35 5.51 4.24
CA PHE A 145 -12.38 4.07 4.13
C PHE A 145 -13.83 3.57 4.11
N LYS A 146 -14.22 2.92 3.01
CA LYS A 146 -15.53 2.27 2.90
C LYS A 146 -15.45 0.87 3.50
N THR A 147 -15.94 0.75 4.74
CA THR A 147 -15.92 -0.52 5.48
C THR A 147 -16.60 -1.68 4.76
N VAL A 148 -16.30 -2.91 5.16
CA VAL A 148 -16.78 -4.18 4.60
C VAL A 148 -16.78 -5.23 5.71
N SER A 149 -17.67 -6.21 5.66
CA SER A 149 -17.62 -7.34 6.58
C SER A 149 -16.45 -8.26 6.24
N ALA A 150 -15.94 -9.02 7.22
CA ALA A 150 -14.90 -10.02 6.95
C ALA A 150 -15.37 -11.05 5.91
N GLN A 151 -16.62 -11.51 6.02
CA GLN A 151 -17.20 -12.45 5.07
C GLN A 151 -17.19 -11.90 3.63
N ASP A 152 -17.74 -10.69 3.43
CA ASP A 152 -17.78 -10.06 2.11
C ASP A 152 -16.37 -9.79 1.54
N LEU A 153 -15.39 -9.55 2.42
CA LEU A 153 -14.00 -9.36 2.00
C LEU A 153 -13.40 -10.68 1.48
N LEU A 154 -13.67 -11.81 2.16
CA LEU A 154 -13.25 -13.14 1.69
C LEU A 154 -13.94 -13.52 0.38
N ASP A 155 -15.23 -13.19 0.22
CA ASP A 155 -15.96 -13.44 -1.01
C ASP A 155 -15.39 -12.62 -2.18
N LYS A 156 -15.03 -11.35 -1.92
CA LYS A 156 -14.32 -10.50 -2.90
C LYS A 156 -12.92 -10.99 -3.23
N TYR A 157 -12.22 -11.57 -2.25
CA TYR A 157 -10.93 -12.23 -2.47
C TYR A 157 -11.07 -13.43 -3.41
N ASN A 158 -12.03 -14.32 -3.14
CA ASN A 158 -12.31 -15.49 -3.97
C ASN A 158 -12.72 -15.09 -5.39
N LEU A 159 -13.61 -14.10 -5.53
CA LEU A 159 -13.98 -13.55 -6.83
C LEU A 159 -12.76 -12.97 -7.56
N SER A 160 -11.91 -12.22 -6.84
CA SER A 160 -10.73 -11.62 -7.45
C SER A 160 -9.72 -12.66 -7.90
N LEU A 161 -9.52 -13.76 -7.16
CA LEU A 161 -8.69 -14.88 -7.61
C LEU A 161 -9.23 -15.51 -8.90
N ALA A 162 -10.55 -15.79 -8.94
CA ALA A 162 -11.19 -16.37 -10.12
C ALA A 162 -10.99 -15.48 -11.34
N GLN A 163 -11.28 -14.18 -11.24
CA GLN A 163 -11.08 -13.23 -12.34
C GLN A 163 -9.62 -13.15 -12.78
N THR A 164 -8.67 -13.18 -11.85
CA THR A 164 -7.23 -13.09 -12.16
C THR A 164 -6.75 -14.33 -12.91
N LEU A 165 -7.20 -15.51 -12.50
CA LEU A 165 -6.91 -16.74 -13.22
C LEU A 165 -7.52 -16.75 -14.63
N LEU A 166 -8.78 -16.29 -14.75
CA LEU A 166 -9.48 -16.23 -16.04
C LEU A 166 -8.86 -15.23 -17.00
N PHE A 167 -8.19 -14.19 -16.50
CA PHE A 167 -7.49 -13.22 -17.34
C PHE A 167 -6.31 -13.84 -18.11
N ASP A 168 -5.70 -14.88 -17.55
CA ASP A 168 -4.59 -15.62 -18.17
C ASP A 168 -5.09 -16.80 -19.04
N SER A 169 -6.41 -16.87 -19.28
CA SER A 169 -7.02 -17.94 -20.10
C SER A 169 -7.08 -17.54 -21.57
N THR A 170 -6.84 -18.49 -22.47
CA THR A 170 -6.95 -18.29 -23.93
C THR A 170 -8.39 -18.35 -24.45
N GLU A 171 -9.24 -19.13 -23.79
CA GLU A 171 -10.65 -19.32 -24.15
C GLU A 171 -11.48 -19.51 -22.87
N LEU A 172 -12.71 -18.99 -22.86
CA LEU A 172 -13.70 -19.22 -21.80
C LEU A 172 -14.99 -19.75 -22.41
N ARG A 173 -15.44 -20.93 -21.97
CA ARG A 173 -16.75 -21.51 -22.32
C ARG A 173 -17.62 -21.57 -21.07
N PHE A 174 -18.87 -21.12 -21.17
CA PHE A 174 -19.85 -21.19 -20.08
C PHE A 174 -21.24 -21.51 -20.64
N THR A 175 -22.11 -22.05 -19.79
CA THR A 175 -23.51 -22.36 -20.11
C THR A 175 -24.41 -21.53 -19.20
N VAL A 176 -25.55 -21.08 -19.74
CA VAL A 176 -26.58 -20.30 -19.02
C VAL A 176 -27.84 -21.14 -18.87
#